data_AF-A0A532EE43-F1
#
_entry.id   AF-A0A532EE43-F1
#
_cell.length_a   1.000
_cell.length_b   1.000
_cell.length_c   1.000
_cell.angle_alpha   90.00
_cell.angle_beta   90.00
_cell.angle_gamma   90.00
#
_symmetry.space_group_name_H-M   'P 1'
#
loop_
_entity.id
_entity.type
_entity.pdbx_description
1 polymer ?
#
loop_
_entity_poly.entity_id
_entity_poly.type
_entity_poly.pdbx_seq_one_letter_code
_entity_poly.pdbx_strand_id
1 'polypeptide(L)'
;MTCVWRGSGLRFVMTKTDAGNRSGSISVHGSRKSWARSICWNAWMNPRRWLLTKTIDVEIYGQRYSINGEADESYVKQLADMVDKQMKQVAAGMRSATPAKLAVLAAFNLAHELMESERKSRQGEADADRRVASLMESIDQQMPSILSR
;
A
#
# COMPACT_ATOMS: atom_id res chain seq x y z
N MET A 1 13.30 5.62 13.63
CA MET A 1 13.68 4.96 12.36
C MET A 1 12.59 5.23 11.33
N THR A 2 12.90 5.94 10.25
CA THR A 2 11.97 6.28 9.17
C THR A 2 12.21 5.33 7.99
N CYS A 3 11.25 4.45 7.71
CA CYS A 3 11.24 3.66 6.47
C CYS A 3 10.29 4.32 5.47
N VAL A 4 10.76 4.52 4.24
CA VAL A 4 9.97 5.08 3.13
C VAL A 4 9.68 3.95 2.16
N TRP A 5 8.41 3.59 1.98
CA TRP A 5 7.97 2.64 0.96
C TRP A 5 7.46 3.41 -0.27
N ARG A 6 7.79 2.95 -1.48
CA ARG A 6 7.44 3.60 -2.75
C ARG A 6 6.74 2.57 -3.65
N GLY A 7 5.41 2.58 -3.67
CA GLY A 7 4.59 1.81 -4.60
C GLY A 7 3.19 2.42 -4.70
N SER A 8 2.70 2.59 -5.92
CA SER A 8 1.30 2.95 -6.25
C SER A 8 0.79 4.30 -5.73
N GLY A 9 1.43 5.41 -6.12
CA GLY A 9 0.84 6.77 -6.03
C GLY A 9 0.61 7.35 -4.62
N LEU A 10 0.70 6.55 -3.56
CA LEU A 10 0.48 6.96 -2.19
C LEU A 10 1.82 7.00 -1.43
N ARG A 11 2.15 8.16 -0.85
CA ARG A 11 3.39 8.40 -0.11
C ARG A 11 3.10 8.31 1.39
N PHE A 12 3.46 7.18 2.00
CA PHE A 12 3.38 7.00 3.45
C PHE A 12 4.75 7.18 4.10
N VAL A 13 4.81 8.02 5.13
CA VAL A 13 5.97 8.14 6.03
C VAL A 13 5.51 7.72 7.42
N MET A 14 6.18 6.71 7.99
CA MET A 14 5.83 6.12 9.28
C MET A 14 6.86 6.54 10.33
N THR A 15 6.43 7.28 11.35
CA THR A 15 7.24 7.59 12.54
C THR A 15 6.72 6.81 13.72
N LYS A 16 7.57 5.98 14.34
CA LYS A 16 7.27 5.34 15.63
C LYS A 16 7.35 6.42 16.72
N THR A 17 6.23 6.70 17.37
CA THR A 17 6.15 7.71 18.43
C THR A 17 6.30 6.99 19.76
N ASP A 18 7.50 7.04 20.37
CA ASP A 18 7.68 6.57 21.74
C ASP A 18 6.84 7.44 22.68
N ALA A 19 6.01 6.78 23.49
CA ALA A 19 5.09 7.42 24.41
C ALA A 19 5.87 8.10 25.55
N GLY A 20 6.34 9.33 25.32
CA GLY A 20 6.88 10.17 26.38
C GLY A 20 8.02 11.10 26.01
N ASN A 21 7.85 11.99 25.03
CA ASN A 21 8.45 13.33 25.06
C ASN A 21 7.83 14.21 23.98
N ARG A 22 6.98 15.17 24.34
CA ARG A 22 6.64 16.27 23.42
C ARG A 22 7.71 17.33 23.58
N SER A 23 8.27 17.78 22.46
CA SER A 23 9.33 18.81 22.30
C SER A 23 10.77 18.38 22.62
N GLY A 24 11.49 17.98 21.57
CA GLY A 24 12.94 17.77 21.61
C GLY A 24 13.53 17.92 20.20
N SER A 25 13.95 19.14 19.87
CA SER A 25 14.73 19.42 18.65
C SER A 25 16.09 18.76 18.76
N ILE A 26 16.35 17.74 17.95
CA ILE A 26 17.68 17.13 17.87
C ILE A 26 18.53 17.96 16.91
N SER A 27 19.41 18.78 17.49
CA SER A 27 20.44 19.53 16.77
C SER A 27 21.60 18.59 16.45
N VAL A 28 21.82 18.29 15.17
CA VAL A 28 22.96 17.46 14.73
C VAL A 28 24.05 18.40 14.21
N HIS A 29 25.10 18.60 15.00
CA HIS A 29 26.34 19.22 14.55
C HIS A 29 27.16 18.17 13.78
N GLY A 30 27.43 18.44 12.50
CA GLY A 30 28.24 17.58 11.66
C GLY A 30 28.48 18.18 10.28
N SER A 31 29.48 19.04 10.18
CA SER A 31 29.92 19.67 8.94
C SER A 31 30.49 18.65 7.96
N ARG A 32 29.91 18.54 6.75
CA ARG A 32 30.65 18.52 5.48
C ARG A 32 29.71 18.72 4.29
N LYS A 33 29.76 19.95 3.78
CA LYS A 33 29.24 20.39 2.49
C LYS A 33 30.05 19.66 1.41
N SER A 34 29.43 19.16 0.33
CA SER A 34 30.01 19.08 -1.04
C SER A 34 29.39 17.98 -1.93
N TRP A 35 28.07 17.92 -2.14
CA TRP A 35 27.49 17.19 -3.29
C TRP A 35 26.25 17.96 -3.78
N ALA A 36 26.47 19.13 -4.38
CA ALA A 36 25.43 19.93 -5.03
C ALA A 36 25.80 20.15 -6.50
N ARG A 37 24.99 19.55 -7.41
CA ARG A 37 24.92 19.59 -8.90
C ARG A 37 24.93 18.14 -9.42
N SER A 38 23.96 17.60 -10.14
CA SER A 38 23.13 18.20 -11.20
C SER A 38 21.74 17.54 -11.27
N ILE A 39 20.72 18.37 -11.46
CA ILE A 39 19.43 18.11 -12.11
C ILE A 39 18.79 16.75 -11.76
N CYS A 40 18.15 16.68 -10.58
CA CYS A 40 17.00 15.80 -10.27
C CYS A 40 16.42 16.03 -8.84
N TRP A 41 17.08 16.79 -7.96
CA TRP A 41 16.75 16.78 -6.52
C TRP A 41 15.75 17.85 -6.03
N ASN A 42 15.51 18.94 -6.76
CA ASN A 42 14.74 20.09 -6.22
C ASN A 42 13.21 19.85 -6.07
N ALA A 43 12.66 18.75 -6.60
CA ALA A 43 11.26 18.36 -6.37
C ALA A 43 11.06 17.50 -5.11
N TRP A 44 12.15 17.04 -4.48
CA TRP A 44 12.13 16.06 -3.38
C TRP A 44 12.38 16.65 -1.99
N MET A 45 12.85 17.90 -1.92
CA MET A 45 12.99 18.69 -0.67
C MET A 45 12.23 20.01 -0.78
N ASN A 46 10.93 19.98 -1.10
CA ASN A 46 10.07 21.13 -0.88
C ASN A 46 9.31 20.95 0.45
N PRO A 47 9.75 21.57 1.56
CA PRO A 47 9.10 21.42 2.87
C PRO A 47 7.68 21.99 2.90
N ARG A 48 7.29 22.77 1.87
CA ARG A 48 5.92 23.28 1.71
C ARG A 48 4.91 22.21 1.26
N ARG A 49 5.35 21.09 0.64
CA ARG A 49 4.42 20.01 0.24
C ARG A 49 3.91 19.19 1.44
N TRP A 50 4.61 19.23 2.58
CA TRP A 50 4.23 18.50 3.80
C TRP A 50 3.26 19.23 4.72
N LEU A 51 2.92 20.48 4.41
CA LEU A 51 2.01 21.29 5.25
C LEU A 51 0.52 21.10 4.88
N LEU A 52 0.21 20.31 3.85
CA LEU A 52 -1.17 20.00 3.42
C LEU A 52 -1.59 18.55 3.72
N THR A 53 -0.71 17.75 4.33
CA THR A 53 -1.02 16.36 4.66
C THR A 53 -1.48 16.26 6.11
N LYS A 54 -2.62 15.62 6.36
CA LYS A 54 -3.11 15.41 7.73
C LYS A 54 -2.22 14.36 8.42
N THR A 55 -1.87 14.62 9.67
CA THR A 55 -1.26 13.62 10.56
C THR A 55 -2.37 12.81 11.20
N ILE A 56 -2.32 11.49 11.04
CA ILE A 56 -3.31 10.56 11.57
C ILE A 56 -2.57 9.59 12.48
N ASP A 57 -2.97 9.54 13.74
CA ASP A 57 -2.44 8.59 14.72
C ASP A 57 -3.23 7.28 14.67
N VAL A 58 -2.51 6.16 14.57
CA VAL A 58 -3.07 4.81 14.57
C VAL A 58 -2.30 3.90 15.52
N GLU A 59 -2.95 2.82 15.96
CA GLU A 59 -2.33 1.79 16.79
C GLU A 59 -2.35 0.45 16.05
N ILE A 60 -1.18 -0.17 15.88
CA ILE A 60 -1.01 -1.45 15.19
C ILE A 60 -0.19 -2.35 16.10
N TYR A 61 -0.76 -3.48 16.50
CA TYR A 61 -0.13 -4.48 17.37
C TYR A 61 0.38 -3.88 18.70
N GLY A 62 -0.42 -3.00 19.32
CA GLY A 62 -0.09 -2.30 20.56
C GLY A 62 1.02 -1.25 20.43
N GLN A 63 1.41 -0.89 19.21
CA GLN A 63 2.39 0.17 18.93
C GLN A 63 1.69 1.34 18.23
N ARG A 64 1.94 2.57 18.69
CA ARG A 64 1.37 3.77 18.09
C ARG A 64 2.26 4.32 16.99
N TYR A 65 1.62 4.68 15.88
CA TYR A 65 2.26 5.23 14.69
C TYR A 65 1.54 6.48 14.24
N SER A 66 2.29 7.53 13.94
CA SER A 66 1.77 8.74 13.32
C SER A 66 2.03 8.66 11.81
N ILE A 67 0.97 8.64 11.03
CA ILE A 67 0.98 8.54 9.58
C ILE A 67 0.67 9.92 9.01
N ASN A 68 1.58 10.43 8.17
CA ASN A 68 1.38 11.68 7.44
C ASN A 68 1.01 11.37 5.99
N GLY A 69 -0.16 11.81 5.53
CA GLY A 69 -0.60 11.57 4.16
C GLY A 69 -1.74 12.49 3.69
N GLU A 70 -1.99 12.46 2.39
CA GLU A 70 -3.16 13.13 1.77
C GLU A 70 -4.44 12.27 1.86
N ALA A 71 -4.31 11.01 2.30
CA ALA A 71 -5.41 10.07 2.42
C ALA A 71 -6.33 10.41 3.59
N ASP A 72 -7.62 10.06 3.44
CA ASP A 72 -8.62 10.23 4.48
C ASP A 72 -8.32 9.44 5.75
N GLU A 73 -8.65 10.03 6.90
CA GLU A 73 -8.44 9.42 8.22
C GLU A 73 -9.14 8.05 8.36
N SER A 74 -10.37 7.95 7.86
CA SER A 74 -11.14 6.70 7.88
C SER A 74 -10.47 5.59 7.08
N TYR A 75 -9.89 5.92 5.92
CA TYR A 75 -9.18 4.97 5.09
C TYR A 75 -7.89 4.49 5.75
N VAL A 76 -7.10 5.42 6.32
CA VAL A 76 -5.87 5.09 7.04
C VAL A 76 -6.15 4.20 8.27
N LYS A 77 -7.23 4.49 9.02
CA LYS A 77 -7.65 3.64 10.14
C LYS A 77 -8.05 2.23 9.69
N GLN A 78 -8.81 2.11 8.59
CA GLN A 78 -9.15 0.80 8.03
C GLN A 78 -7.91 -0.01 7.62
N LEU A 79 -6.90 0.63 7.02
CA LEU A 79 -5.63 -0.02 6.70
C LEU A 79 -4.90 -0.48 7.97
N ALA A 80 -4.87 0.35 9.02
CA ALA A 80 -4.26 -0.01 10.30
C ALA A 80 -4.95 -1.21 10.94
N ASP A 81 -6.29 -1.22 10.97
CA ASP A 81 -7.10 -2.33 11.50
C ASP A 81 -6.87 -3.63 10.71
N MET A 82 -6.77 -3.54 9.38
CA MET A 82 -6.48 -4.68 8.52
C MET A 82 -5.10 -5.29 8.83
N VAL A 83 -4.07 -4.44 8.96
CA VAL A 83 -2.71 -4.89 9.31
C VAL A 83 -2.67 -5.47 10.72
N ASP A 84 -3.33 -4.83 11.69
CA ASP A 84 -3.40 -5.30 13.08
C ASP A 84 -4.06 -6.69 13.18
N LYS A 85 -5.18 -6.88 12.49
CA LYS A 85 -5.87 -8.18 12.41
C LYS A 85 -4.95 -9.25 11.82
N GLN A 86 -4.23 -8.93 10.74
CA GLN A 86 -3.35 -9.89 10.10
C GLN A 86 -2.16 -10.25 11.00
N MET A 87 -1.57 -9.28 11.69
CA MET A 87 -0.50 -9.53 12.65
C MET A 87 -0.97 -10.42 13.81
N LYS A 88 -2.19 -10.20 14.34
CA LYS A 88 -2.80 -11.05 15.37
C LYS A 88 -3.05 -12.48 14.88
N GLN A 89 -3.51 -12.64 13.64
CA GLN A 89 -3.74 -13.96 13.05
C GLN A 89 -2.45 -14.75 12.88
N VAL A 90 -1.39 -14.10 12.37
CA VAL A 90 -0.07 -14.74 12.22
C VAL A 90 0.55 -15.05 13.59
N ALA A 91 0.36 -14.16 14.58
CA ALA A 91 0.83 -14.38 15.96
C ALA A 91 0.19 -15.61 16.61
N ALA A 92 -1.11 -15.87 16.35
CA ALA A 92 -1.80 -17.06 16.87
C ALA A 92 -1.16 -18.38 16.39
N GLY A 93 -0.59 -18.40 15.18
CA GLY A 93 0.11 -19.56 14.63
C GLY A 93 1.59 -19.69 15.05
N MET A 94 2.18 -18.66 15.68
CA MET A 94 3.61 -18.61 15.99
C MET A 94 3.89 -18.02 17.39
N ARG A 95 4.07 -18.89 18.39
CA ARG A 95 4.23 -18.49 19.81
C ARG A 95 5.50 -17.69 20.15
N SER A 96 6.51 -17.62 19.28
CA SER A 96 7.82 -17.00 19.60
C SER A 96 8.40 -16.12 18.49
N ALA A 97 7.56 -15.46 17.69
CA ALA A 97 8.02 -14.54 16.65
C ALA A 97 8.14 -13.09 17.15
N THR A 98 9.15 -12.37 16.67
CA THR A 98 9.29 -10.93 16.97
C THR A 98 8.22 -10.11 16.26
N PRO A 99 7.79 -8.95 16.79
CA PRO A 99 6.80 -8.08 16.14
C PRO A 99 7.18 -7.68 14.72
N ALA A 100 8.48 -7.48 14.45
CA ALA A 100 8.98 -7.18 13.11
C ALA A 100 8.78 -8.36 12.14
N LYS A 101 9.05 -9.60 12.59
CA LYS A 101 8.83 -10.81 11.77
C LYS A 101 7.34 -11.04 11.50
N LEU A 102 6.50 -10.81 12.51
CA LEU A 102 5.04 -10.86 12.36
C LEU A 102 4.54 -9.82 11.35
N ALA A 103 5.06 -8.59 11.40
CA ALA A 103 4.69 -7.53 10.46
C ALA A 103 5.06 -7.87 9.01
N VAL A 104 6.26 -8.44 8.79
CA VAL A 104 6.69 -8.87 7.45
C VAL A 104 5.79 -9.99 6.91
N LEU A 105 5.46 -10.98 7.73
CA LEU A 105 4.56 -12.08 7.35
C LEU A 105 3.14 -11.57 7.08
N ALA A 106 2.63 -10.66 7.91
CA ALA A 106 1.34 -10.03 7.69
C ALA A 106 1.31 -9.27 6.37
N ALA A 107 2.34 -8.47 6.08
CA ALA A 107 2.46 -7.75 4.82
C ALA A 107 2.53 -8.70 3.61
N PHE A 108 3.25 -9.81 3.73
CA PHE A 108 3.34 -10.81 2.67
C PHE A 108 1.98 -11.46 2.38
N ASN A 109 1.24 -11.82 3.43
CA ASN A 109 -0.09 -12.40 3.27
C ASN A 109 -1.06 -11.41 2.60
N LEU A 110 -1.08 -10.15 3.04
CA LEU A 110 -1.91 -9.11 2.41
C LEU A 110 -1.53 -8.88 0.94
N ALA A 111 -0.23 -8.87 0.62
CA ALA A 111 0.24 -8.79 -0.75
C ALA A 111 -0.20 -10.00 -1.58
N HIS A 112 -0.19 -11.20 -1.00
CA HIS A 112 -0.67 -12.41 -1.65
C HIS A 112 -2.17 -12.34 -1.96
N GLU A 113 -2.99 -11.93 -0.99
CA GLU A 113 -4.44 -11.75 -1.16
C GLU A 113 -4.75 -10.74 -2.27
N LEU A 114 -4.01 -9.62 -2.31
CA LEU A 114 -4.13 -8.63 -3.39
C LEU A 114 -3.81 -9.25 -4.75
N MET A 115 -2.66 -9.94 -4.87
CA MET A 115 -2.25 -10.57 -6.12
C MET A 115 -3.24 -11.64 -6.58
N GLU A 116 -3.80 -12.42 -5.66
CA GLU A 116 -4.82 -13.43 -5.96
C GLU A 116 -6.12 -12.78 -6.46
N SER A 117 -6.57 -11.70 -5.80
CA SER A 117 -7.74 -10.93 -6.22
C SER A 117 -7.57 -10.36 -7.63
N GLU A 118 -6.41 -9.77 -7.94
CA GLU A 118 -6.15 -9.24 -9.28
C GLU A 118 -6.09 -10.35 -10.34
N ARG A 119 -5.54 -11.53 -10.01
CA ARG A 119 -5.54 -12.69 -10.93
C ARG A 119 -6.96 -13.16 -11.22
N LYS A 120 -7.82 -13.24 -10.20
CA LYS A 120 -9.24 -13.61 -10.35
C LYS A 120 -10.00 -12.61 -11.22
N SER A 121 -9.79 -11.31 -11.04
CA SER A 121 -10.40 -10.28 -11.91
C SER A 121 -9.96 -10.46 -13.36
N ARG A 122 -8.64 -10.56 -13.61
CA ARG A 122 -8.10 -10.75 -14.96
C ARG A 122 -8.59 -12.03 -15.62
N GLN A 123 -8.71 -13.12 -14.86
CA GLN A 123 -9.25 -14.37 -15.38
C GLN A 123 -10.75 -14.24 -15.72
N GLY A 124 -11.53 -13.59 -14.85
CA GLY A 124 -12.95 -13.34 -15.10
C GLY A 124 -13.19 -12.46 -16.34
N GLU A 125 -12.37 -11.43 -16.54
CA GLU A 125 -12.38 -10.59 -17.75
C GLU A 125 -12.06 -11.42 -19.00
N ALA A 126 -10.98 -12.20 -18.97
CA ALA A 126 -10.61 -13.05 -20.10
C ALA A 126 -11.66 -14.11 -20.42
N ASP A 127 -12.32 -14.68 -19.41
CA ASP A 127 -13.40 -15.65 -19.61
C ASP A 127 -14.67 -14.98 -20.15
N ALA A 128 -14.97 -13.74 -19.77
CA ALA A 128 -16.05 -12.96 -20.36
C ALA A 128 -15.77 -12.67 -21.84
N ASP A 129 -14.56 -12.23 -22.18
CA ASP A 129 -14.16 -11.96 -23.58
C ASP A 129 -14.23 -13.22 -24.45
N ARG A 130 -13.77 -14.37 -23.93
CA ARG A 130 -13.91 -15.66 -24.61
C ARG A 130 -15.36 -16.03 -24.90
N ARG A 131 -16.25 -15.81 -23.93
CA ARG A 131 -17.68 -16.08 -24.11
C ARG A 131 -18.28 -15.17 -25.18
N VAL A 132 -17.93 -13.88 -25.18
CA VAL A 132 -18.38 -12.93 -26.20
C VAL A 132 -17.90 -13.36 -27.59
N ALA A 133 -16.62 -13.73 -27.74
CA ALA A 133 -16.08 -14.21 -29.01
C ALA A 133 -16.77 -15.50 -29.50
N SER A 134 -17.00 -16.47 -28.61
CA SER A 134 -17.70 -17.72 -28.95
C SER A 134 -19.17 -17.49 -29.37
N LEU A 135 -19.84 -16.54 -28.73
CA LEU A 135 -21.21 -16.15 -29.13
C LEU A 135 -21.21 -15.49 -30.51
N MET A 136 -20.26 -14.60 -30.80
CA MET A 136 -20.12 -13.98 -32.13
C MET A 136 -19.89 -15.04 -33.21
N GLU A 137 -18.99 -15.98 -32.97
CA GLU A 137 -18.72 -17.08 -33.91
C GLU A 137 -19.96 -17.95 -34.16
N SER A 138 -20.74 -18.24 -33.12
CA SER A 138 -21.98 -19.01 -33.25
C SER A 138 -23.03 -18.28 -34.10
N ILE A 139 -23.11 -16.94 -33.99
CA ILE A 139 -24.01 -16.12 -34.80
C ILE A 139 -23.56 -16.11 -36.26
N ASP A 140 -22.26 -15.91 -36.52
CA ASP A 140 -21.69 -15.91 -37.88
C ASP A 140 -21.87 -17.25 -38.58
N GLN A 141 -21.83 -18.37 -37.85
CA GLN A 141 -22.11 -19.69 -38.43
C GLN A 141 -23.59 -19.88 -38.83
N GLN A 142 -24.52 -19.21 -38.16
CA GLN A 142 -25.95 -19.33 -38.46
C GLN A 142 -26.42 -18.34 -39.54
N MET A 143 -25.72 -17.22 -39.73
CA MET A 143 -26.09 -16.20 -40.73
C MET A 143 -26.20 -16.72 -42.18
N PRO A 144 -25.31 -17.58 -42.70
CA PRO A 144 -25.42 -18.11 -44.06
C PRO A 144 -26.71 -18.92 -44.28
N SER A 145 -27.22 -19.57 -43.23
CA SER A 145 -28.42 -20.41 -43.33
C SER A 145 -29.73 -19.62 -43.44
N ILE A 146 -29.73 -18.36 -42.99
CA ILE A 146 -30.92 -17.49 -42.99
C ILE A 146 -30.97 -16.61 -44.24
N LEU A 147 -29.82 -16.24 -44.81
CA LEU A 147 -29.72 -15.44 -46.04
C LEU A 147 -29.80 -16.28 -47.33
N SER A 148 -29.83 -17.61 -47.22
CA SER A 148 -29.94 -18.56 -48.35
C SER A 148 -31.38 -19.04 -48.61
N ARG A 149 -32.39 -18.37 -48.04
CA ARG A 149 -33.82 -18.63 -48.26
C ARG A 149 -34.51 -17.42 -48.87
#